data_AF-A0A7W1W7G0-F1
#
_entry.id   AF-A0A7W1W7G0-F1
#
_cell.length_a   1.000
_cell.length_b   1.000
_cell.length_c   1.000
_cell.angle_alpha   90.00
_cell.angle_beta   90.00
_cell.angle_gamma   90.00
#
_symmetry.space_group_name_H-M   'P 1'
#
loop_
_entity.id
_entity.type
_entity.pdbx_description
1 polymer ?
#
loop_
_entity_poly.entity_id
_entity_poly.type
_entity_poly.pdbx_seq_one_letter_code
_entity_poly.pdbx_strand_id
1 'polypeptide(L)'
;EDIPVHLQNDPELWSGCISGAFREDLFLKAFEKAGFYGIEIVGRDAKPWRVVEGIEFRSVTVTAYKGKQGACLERNQAVIYKGPWKKVFDDDGHVLERGERMAVCDKTFQIYSKEPYQQDIIAVEPIENISLDAAKEFDCRRTAKRHPRETKGLEYNLTDLSGEMCGEGGDCC
;
A
#
# COMPACT_ATOMS: atom_id res chain seq x y z
N GLU A 1 -0.86 -16.69 20.56
CA GLU A 1 -1.29 -16.25 21.91
C GLU A 1 -0.17 -15.46 22.57
N ASP A 2 -0.44 -14.76 23.68
CA ASP A 2 0.64 -14.15 24.46
C ASP A 2 1.39 -15.24 25.23
N ILE A 3 2.70 -15.09 25.37
CA ILE A 3 3.54 -16.05 26.09
C ILE A 3 3.38 -15.78 27.59
N PRO A 4 3.01 -16.78 28.42
CA PRO A 4 2.96 -16.64 29.87
C PRO A 4 4.28 -16.18 30.49
N VAL A 5 4.21 -15.43 31.59
CA VAL A 5 5.39 -14.84 32.27
C VAL A 5 6.41 -15.90 32.67
N HIS A 6 5.99 -17.09 33.09
CA HIS A 6 6.92 -18.16 33.46
C HIS A 6 7.73 -18.68 32.27
N LEU A 7 7.14 -18.76 31.07
CA LEU A 7 7.86 -19.14 29.85
C LEU A 7 8.76 -17.99 29.32
N GLN A 8 8.38 -16.73 29.56
CA GLN A 8 9.24 -15.58 29.23
C GLN A 8 10.51 -15.54 30.10
N ASN A 9 10.39 -15.97 31.37
CA ASN A 9 11.50 -15.98 32.33
C ASN A 9 12.29 -17.30 32.33
N ASP A 10 11.94 -18.27 31.47
CA ASP A 10 12.64 -19.54 31.36
C ASP A 10 13.95 -19.38 30.57
N PRO A 11 15.12 -19.59 31.19
CA PRO A 11 16.41 -19.40 30.55
C PRO A 11 16.71 -20.43 29.44
N GLU A 12 16.13 -21.63 29.48
CA GLU A 12 16.30 -22.63 28.41
C GLU A 12 15.48 -22.27 27.16
N LEU A 13 14.35 -21.59 27.33
CA LEU A 13 13.51 -21.11 26.24
C LEU A 13 14.02 -19.80 25.61
N TRP A 14 14.85 -19.06 26.36
CA TRP A 14 15.45 -17.81 25.89
C TRP A 14 16.44 -18.03 24.74
N SER A 15 17.31 -19.03 24.86
CA SER A 15 18.27 -19.41 23.80
C SER A 15 17.59 -20.05 22.57
N GLY A 16 16.36 -20.55 22.74
CA GLY A 16 15.54 -21.12 21.67
C GLY A 16 14.72 -20.10 20.87
N CYS A 17 14.89 -18.78 21.10
CA CYS A 17 14.07 -17.72 20.49
C CYS A 17 12.56 -17.82 20.81
N ILE A 18 12.18 -18.45 21.93
CA ILE A 18 10.79 -18.68 22.32
C ILE A 18 10.33 -17.58 23.26
N SER A 19 11.07 -17.36 24.35
CA SER A 19 10.69 -16.42 25.41
C SER A 19 10.52 -14.98 24.95
N GLY A 20 11.24 -14.58 23.89
CA GLY A 20 11.15 -13.25 23.28
C GLY A 20 10.34 -13.19 21.98
N ALA A 21 9.67 -14.27 21.59
CA ALA A 21 8.91 -14.29 20.35
C ALA A 21 7.71 -13.34 20.43
N PHE A 22 7.50 -12.56 19.37
CA PHE A 22 6.31 -11.73 19.24
C PHE A 22 5.08 -12.59 18.94
N ARG A 23 3.93 -12.19 19.48
CA ARG A 23 2.64 -12.59 18.92
C ARG A 23 2.52 -12.03 17.51
N GLU A 24 2.04 -12.84 16.56
CA GLU A 24 2.07 -12.51 15.12
C GLU A 24 1.48 -11.12 14.80
N ASP A 25 0.31 -10.77 15.31
CA ASP A 25 -0.30 -9.44 15.08
C ASP A 25 0.51 -8.29 15.72
N LEU A 26 1.14 -8.53 16.87
CA LEU A 26 1.98 -7.55 17.56
C LEU A 26 3.30 -7.33 16.82
N PHE A 27 3.81 -8.36 16.13
CA PHE A 27 5.00 -8.24 15.30
C PHE A 27 4.77 -7.23 14.17
N LEU A 28 3.65 -7.33 13.44
CA LEU A 28 3.30 -6.36 12.39
C LEU A 28 3.06 -4.96 12.98
N LYS A 29 2.32 -4.85 14.09
CA LYS A 29 2.09 -3.58 14.79
C LYS A 29 3.38 -2.91 15.27
N ALA A 30 4.44 -3.66 15.53
CA ALA A 30 5.73 -3.08 15.91
C ALA A 30 6.33 -2.25 14.76
N PHE A 31 6.21 -2.71 13.52
CA PHE A 31 6.64 -1.95 12.33
C PHE A 31 5.78 -0.72 12.09
N GLU A 32 4.46 -0.85 12.24
CA GLU A 32 3.51 0.28 12.14
C GLU A 32 3.87 1.38 13.14
N LYS A 33 4.04 1.02 14.42
CA LYS A 33 4.44 1.96 15.49
C LYS A 33 5.81 2.60 15.26
N ALA A 34 6.73 1.87 14.63
CA ALA A 34 8.03 2.39 14.25
C ALA A 34 7.99 3.31 13.02
N GLY A 35 6.81 3.48 12.39
CA GLY A 35 6.61 4.39 11.26
C GLY A 35 7.03 3.81 9.91
N PHE A 36 7.05 2.48 9.78
CA PHE A 36 7.16 1.83 8.48
C PHE A 36 5.80 1.82 7.76
N TYR A 37 5.83 1.53 6.46
CA TYR A 37 4.65 1.33 5.61
C TYR A 37 4.85 0.09 4.72
N GLY A 38 3.79 -0.37 4.07
CA GLY A 38 3.83 -1.51 3.15
C GLY A 38 4.19 -2.78 3.90
N ILE A 39 3.62 -2.95 5.09
CA ILE A 39 3.92 -4.07 5.99
C ILE A 39 3.22 -5.31 5.46
N GLU A 40 3.99 -6.31 5.03
CA GLU A 40 3.48 -7.51 4.38
C GLU A 40 4.12 -8.78 4.95
N ILE A 41 3.31 -9.82 5.17
CA ILE A 41 3.81 -11.18 5.45
C ILE A 41 4.11 -11.84 4.10
N VAL A 42 5.40 -11.96 3.77
CA VAL A 42 5.86 -12.61 2.53
C VAL A 42 6.17 -14.09 2.71
N GLY A 43 6.23 -14.56 3.96
CA GLY A 43 6.44 -15.97 4.28
C GLY A 43 5.87 -16.32 5.65
N ARG A 44 5.19 -17.46 5.74
CA ARG A 44 4.66 -17.98 7.00
C ARG A 44 4.60 -19.50 6.95
N ASP A 45 5.28 -20.16 7.90
CA ASP A 45 5.32 -21.61 7.92
C ASP A 45 3.96 -22.21 8.27
N ALA A 46 3.50 -23.15 7.43
CA ALA A 46 2.22 -23.83 7.61
C ALA A 46 2.20 -24.80 8.80
N LYS A 47 3.35 -25.28 9.27
CA LYS A 47 3.50 -26.08 10.49
C LYS A 47 4.31 -25.32 11.53
N PRO A 48 3.99 -25.46 12.83
CA PRO A 48 4.84 -24.90 13.87
C PRO A 48 6.15 -25.68 13.91
N TRP A 49 7.26 -24.98 14.13
CA TRP A 49 8.55 -25.62 14.35
C TRP A 49 8.69 -26.09 15.80
N ARG A 50 7.89 -25.54 16.73
CA ARG A 50 7.82 -25.96 18.13
C ARG A 50 6.47 -25.64 18.74
N VAL A 51 6.06 -26.47 19.70
CA VAL A 51 4.86 -26.27 20.52
C VAL A 51 5.26 -26.38 21.98
N VAL A 52 4.92 -25.38 22.80
CA VAL A 52 5.20 -25.36 24.25
C VAL A 52 3.91 -25.02 24.97
N GLU A 53 3.47 -25.89 25.88
CA GLU A 53 2.20 -25.72 26.61
C GLU A 53 0.98 -25.41 25.71
N GLY A 54 0.98 -25.96 24.50
CA GLY A 54 -0.07 -25.72 23.50
C GLY A 54 0.12 -24.48 22.62
N ILE A 55 1.11 -23.63 22.93
CA ILE A 55 1.44 -22.44 22.14
C ILE A 55 2.29 -22.85 20.94
N GLU A 56 1.81 -22.55 19.74
CA GLU A 56 2.51 -22.81 18.49
C GLU A 56 3.50 -21.69 18.12
N PHE A 57 4.75 -22.06 17.88
CA PHE A 57 5.80 -21.17 17.40
C PHE A 57 6.07 -21.42 15.91
N ARG A 58 6.03 -20.36 15.11
CA ARG A 58 6.11 -20.41 13.65
C ARG A 58 7.14 -19.41 13.14
N SER A 59 7.75 -19.71 12.01
CA SER A 59 8.58 -18.73 11.29
C SER A 59 7.68 -17.83 10.46
N VAL A 60 7.92 -16.52 10.52
CA VAL A 60 7.23 -15.50 9.73
C VAL A 60 8.27 -14.53 9.17
N THR A 61 8.22 -14.28 7.87
CA THR A 61 9.03 -13.29 7.18
C THR A 61 8.14 -12.10 6.83
N VAL A 62 8.54 -10.92 7.29
CA VAL A 62 7.82 -9.66 7.05
C VAL A 62 8.72 -8.69 6.28
N THR A 63 8.15 -8.03 5.28
CA THR A 63 8.75 -6.86 4.61
C THR A 63 8.07 -5.59 5.10
N ALA A 64 8.83 -4.50 5.18
CA ALA A 64 8.34 -3.19 5.58
C ALA A 64 9.27 -2.09 5.03
N TYR A 65 8.72 -0.94 4.67
CA TYR A 65 9.41 0.12 3.94
C TYR A 65 9.46 1.42 4.74
N LYS A 66 10.52 2.22 4.49
CA LYS A 66 10.72 3.56 5.08
C LYS A 66 10.68 4.61 3.98
N GLY A 67 10.16 5.80 4.29
CA GLY A 67 10.13 6.91 3.33
C GLY A 67 8.84 7.71 3.28
N LYS A 68 7.92 7.53 4.24
CA LYS A 68 6.67 8.33 4.31
C LYS A 68 6.84 9.78 4.76
N GLN A 69 8.07 10.21 5.03
CA GLN A 69 8.39 11.58 5.45
C GLN A 69 8.43 12.53 4.25
N GLY A 70 8.06 13.80 4.47
CA GLY A 70 8.12 14.84 3.44
C GLY A 70 6.83 15.65 3.33
N ALA A 71 6.90 16.74 2.56
CA ALA A 71 5.77 17.64 2.35
C ALA A 71 4.66 16.98 1.50
N CYS A 72 3.41 17.23 1.87
CA CYS A 72 2.24 16.87 1.07
C CYS A 72 2.00 17.99 0.03
N LEU A 73 2.44 17.79 -1.20
CA LEU A 73 2.32 18.76 -2.29
C LEU A 73 1.26 18.33 -3.31
N GLU A 74 0.42 19.27 -3.73
CA GLU A 74 -0.62 19.10 -4.75
C GLU A 74 -0.02 19.31 -6.16
N ARG A 75 -0.01 18.23 -6.94
CA ARG A 75 0.47 18.23 -8.33
C ARG A 75 -0.59 17.69 -9.30
N ASN A 76 -1.85 17.67 -8.91
CA ASN A 76 -2.99 17.13 -9.66
C ASN A 76 -2.85 15.65 -10.06
N GLN A 77 -2.03 14.92 -9.32
CA GLN A 77 -1.85 13.48 -9.51
C GLN A 77 -3.04 12.70 -8.91
N ALA A 78 -3.25 11.51 -9.45
CA ALA A 78 -4.19 10.54 -8.92
C ALA A 78 -3.64 9.12 -9.03
N VAL A 79 -4.23 8.23 -8.23
CA VAL A 79 -4.03 6.78 -8.34
C VAL A 79 -5.38 6.09 -8.47
N ILE A 80 -5.40 4.95 -9.15
CA ILE A 80 -6.57 4.07 -9.20
C ILE A 80 -6.15 2.72 -8.63
N TYR A 81 -6.84 2.29 -7.56
CA TYR A 81 -6.66 0.96 -7.00
C TYR A 81 -7.37 -0.08 -7.88
N LYS A 82 -6.65 -1.12 -8.32
CA LYS A 82 -7.15 -2.15 -9.25
C LYS A 82 -8.15 -3.11 -8.59
N GLY A 83 -8.01 -3.39 -7.30
CA GLY A 83 -8.76 -4.43 -6.59
C GLY A 83 -7.84 -5.53 -6.05
N PRO A 84 -8.37 -6.65 -5.56
CA PRO A 84 -9.74 -7.13 -5.72
C PRO A 84 -10.72 -6.66 -4.63
N TRP A 85 -10.28 -6.03 -3.54
CA TRP A 85 -11.19 -5.59 -2.49
C TRP A 85 -12.01 -4.36 -2.90
N LYS A 86 -13.15 -4.11 -2.24
CA LYS A 86 -13.99 -2.94 -2.52
C LYS A 86 -13.24 -1.63 -2.23
N LYS A 87 -12.49 -1.62 -1.13
CA LYS A 87 -11.62 -0.53 -0.72
C LYS A 87 -10.47 -1.09 0.13
N VAL A 88 -9.34 -0.40 0.12
CA VAL A 88 -8.19 -0.64 1.00
C VAL A 88 -7.91 0.58 1.86
N PHE A 89 -7.25 0.35 2.98
CA PHE A 89 -6.77 1.38 3.91
C PHE A 89 -5.29 1.16 4.13
N ASP A 90 -4.47 2.18 3.92
CA ASP A 90 -3.02 2.07 4.05
C ASP A 90 -2.52 2.44 5.45
N ASP A 91 -1.20 2.28 5.66
CA ASP A 91 -0.51 2.54 6.93
C ASP A 91 -0.44 4.04 7.31
N ASP A 92 -0.89 4.94 6.44
CA ASP A 92 -0.91 6.40 6.64
C ASP A 92 -2.32 6.99 6.74
N GLY A 93 -3.34 6.13 6.69
CA GLY A 93 -4.74 6.50 6.88
C GLY A 93 -5.48 6.88 5.60
N HIS A 94 -4.91 6.64 4.43
CA HIS A 94 -5.58 6.85 3.15
C HIS A 94 -6.51 5.68 2.83
N VAL A 95 -7.67 6.00 2.28
CA VAL A 95 -8.62 5.01 1.75
C VAL A 95 -8.55 5.05 0.23
N LEU A 96 -8.39 3.89 -0.41
CA LEU A 96 -8.49 3.76 -1.87
C LEU A 96 -9.71 2.93 -2.24
N GLU A 97 -10.61 3.49 -3.04
CA GLU A 97 -11.75 2.76 -3.60
C GLU A 97 -11.36 2.14 -4.95
N ARG A 98 -11.75 0.88 -5.16
CA ARG A 98 -11.41 0.15 -6.38
C ARG A 98 -12.03 0.79 -7.61
N GLY A 99 -11.21 1.09 -8.62
CA GLY A 99 -11.65 1.67 -9.90
C GLY A 99 -11.88 3.19 -9.87
N GLU A 100 -11.78 3.82 -8.70
CA GLU A 100 -11.98 5.25 -8.53
C GLU A 100 -10.65 5.99 -8.63
N ARG A 101 -10.66 7.20 -9.22
CA ARG A 101 -9.49 8.09 -9.24
C ARG A 101 -9.37 8.76 -7.89
N MET A 102 -8.41 8.34 -7.09
CA MET A 102 -8.16 8.91 -5.76
C MET A 102 -7.12 10.03 -5.88
N ALA A 103 -7.45 11.21 -5.35
CA ALA A 103 -6.52 12.32 -5.27
C ALA A 103 -5.44 12.02 -4.23
N VAL A 104 -4.18 12.20 -4.62
CA VAL A 104 -3.02 11.99 -3.74
C VAL A 104 -2.03 13.13 -3.91
N CYS A 105 -1.27 13.40 -2.85
CA CYS A 105 -0.10 14.27 -2.96
C CYS A 105 1.04 13.57 -3.70
N ASP A 106 2.04 14.35 -4.12
CA ASP A 106 3.21 13.82 -4.83
C ASP A 106 3.93 12.70 -4.08
N LYS A 107 4.18 12.89 -2.78
CA LYS A 107 4.82 11.89 -1.93
C LYS A 107 4.08 10.55 -1.97
N THR A 108 2.76 10.57 -1.74
CA THR A 108 1.91 9.38 -1.75
C THR A 108 1.85 8.75 -3.14
N PHE A 109 1.78 9.58 -4.19
CA PHE A 109 1.85 9.11 -5.58
C PHE A 109 3.15 8.35 -5.86
N GLN A 110 4.30 8.89 -5.44
CA GLN A 110 5.60 8.23 -5.61
C GLN A 110 5.71 6.92 -4.81
N ILE A 111 5.12 6.86 -3.62
CA ILE A 111 5.06 5.63 -2.80
C ILE A 111 4.23 4.56 -3.52
N TYR A 112 3.02 4.90 -3.97
CA TYR A 112 2.14 3.94 -4.64
C TYR A 112 2.62 3.51 -6.03
N SER A 113 3.50 4.30 -6.66
CA SER A 113 4.10 3.99 -7.96
C SER A 113 5.34 3.07 -7.85
N LYS A 114 5.65 2.56 -6.66
CA LYS A 114 6.79 1.67 -6.39
C LYS A 114 6.33 0.43 -5.63
N GLU A 115 7.23 -0.54 -5.47
CA GLU A 115 7.01 -1.67 -4.56
C GLU A 115 6.75 -1.16 -3.11
N PRO A 116 5.80 -1.78 -2.37
CA PRO A 116 5.08 -3.01 -2.71
C PRO A 116 3.75 -2.77 -3.49
N TYR A 117 3.39 -1.52 -3.79
CA TYR A 117 2.03 -1.18 -4.25
C TYR A 117 1.85 -1.14 -5.77
N GLN A 118 2.94 -0.97 -6.53
CA GLN A 118 2.88 -0.70 -7.97
C GLN A 118 2.07 -1.72 -8.79
N GLN A 119 2.00 -2.97 -8.33
CA GLN A 119 1.27 -4.03 -9.02
C GLN A 119 -0.25 -3.87 -8.90
N ASP A 120 -0.74 -3.26 -7.82
CA ASP A 120 -2.17 -3.07 -7.54
C ASP A 120 -2.68 -1.67 -7.87
N ILE A 121 -1.77 -0.77 -8.28
CA ILE A 121 -2.08 0.63 -8.54
C ILE A 121 -1.89 0.97 -10.02
N ILE A 122 -2.77 1.81 -10.54
CA ILE A 122 -2.59 2.53 -11.81
C ILE A 122 -2.28 3.98 -11.46
N ALA A 123 -1.05 4.40 -11.75
CA ALA A 123 -0.64 5.79 -11.60
C ALA A 123 -1.26 6.65 -12.72
N VAL A 124 -1.83 7.80 -12.35
CA VAL A 124 -2.39 8.79 -13.26
C VAL A 124 -1.66 10.12 -13.06
N GLU A 125 -0.78 10.43 -14.01
CA GLU A 125 -0.15 11.74 -14.08
C GLU A 125 -1.09 12.79 -14.69
N PRO A 126 -0.95 14.07 -14.29
CA PRO A 126 -1.62 15.16 -14.98
C PRO A 126 -1.02 15.38 -16.37
N ILE A 127 -1.80 15.94 -17.29
CA ILE A 127 -1.30 16.35 -18.62
C ILE A 127 -0.31 17.50 -18.48
N GLU A 128 -0.64 18.48 -17.65
CA GLU A 128 0.25 19.59 -17.33
C GLU A 128 0.92 19.34 -15.99
N ASN A 129 2.24 19.20 -16.01
CA ASN A 129 3.01 18.93 -14.80
C ASN A 129 3.23 20.21 -13.97
N ILE A 130 2.92 20.13 -12.68
CA ILE A 130 3.20 21.19 -11.70
C ILE A 130 4.55 20.92 -11.05
N SER A 131 5.49 21.87 -11.10
CA SER A 131 6.79 21.76 -10.44
C SER A 131 6.65 21.78 -8.90
N LEU A 132 7.63 21.21 -8.19
CA LEU A 132 7.61 21.14 -6.73
C LEU A 132 7.58 22.54 -6.07
N ASP A 133 8.28 23.52 -6.64
CA ASP A 133 8.35 24.88 -6.10
C ASP A 133 7.04 25.67 -6.31
N ALA A 134 6.25 25.30 -7.31
CA ALA A 134 4.95 25.91 -7.60
C ALA A 134 3.77 25.17 -6.95
N ALA A 135 4.01 23.98 -6.41
CA ALA A 135 2.97 23.13 -5.84
C ALA A 135 2.47 23.69 -4.50
N LYS A 136 1.15 23.70 -4.34
CA LYS A 136 0.51 24.10 -3.07
C LYS A 136 0.46 22.92 -2.10
N GLU A 137 0.18 23.21 -0.83
CA GLU A 137 -0.07 22.15 0.15
C GLU A 137 -1.32 21.34 -0.21
N PHE A 138 -1.23 20.02 -0.05
CA PHE A 138 -2.33 19.08 -0.22
C PHE A 138 -2.83 18.58 1.12
N ASP A 139 -4.15 18.57 1.32
CA ASP A 139 -4.77 18.00 2.53
C ASP A 139 -4.86 16.47 2.44
N CYS A 140 -3.75 15.80 2.73
CA CYS A 140 -3.61 14.33 2.73
C CYS A 140 -4.61 13.59 3.65
N ARG A 141 -5.25 14.29 4.60
CA ARG A 141 -6.19 13.68 5.55
C ARG A 141 -7.57 13.41 4.94
N ARG A 142 -7.87 13.97 3.76
CA ARG A 142 -9.16 13.78 3.10
C ARG A 142 -9.09 12.65 2.09
N THR A 143 -10.02 11.71 2.20
CA THR A 143 -10.32 10.78 1.10
C THR A 143 -11.08 11.55 0.02
N ALA A 144 -10.35 12.11 -0.95
CA ALA A 144 -10.94 12.86 -2.05
C ALA A 144 -10.84 12.07 -3.37
N LYS A 145 -11.94 12.03 -4.11
CA LYS A 145 -11.94 11.55 -5.50
C LYS A 145 -11.42 12.68 -6.38
N ARG A 146 -10.47 12.38 -7.27
CA ARG A 146 -9.95 13.32 -8.26
C ARG A 146 -10.91 13.37 -9.44
N HIS A 147 -11.44 14.55 -9.73
CA HIS A 147 -12.24 14.74 -10.92
C HIS A 147 -11.33 14.64 -12.17
N PRO A 148 -11.72 13.93 -13.24
CA PRO A 148 -10.87 13.76 -14.42
C PRO A 148 -10.38 15.07 -15.06
N ARG A 149 -11.15 16.17 -14.94
CA ARG A 149 -10.76 17.51 -15.43
C ARG A 149 -9.57 18.11 -14.68
N GLU A 150 -9.33 17.72 -13.43
CA GLU A 150 -8.16 18.18 -12.68
C GLU A 150 -6.87 17.58 -13.25
N THR A 151 -6.91 16.31 -13.68
CA THR A 151 -5.77 15.66 -14.35
C THR A 151 -5.61 16.07 -15.81
N LYS A 152 -6.70 16.36 -16.52
CA LYS A 152 -6.69 16.60 -17.97
C LYS A 152 -6.64 18.09 -18.36
N GLY A 153 -6.97 19.00 -17.44
CA GLY A 153 -7.29 20.39 -17.75
C GLY A 153 -8.78 20.57 -18.04
N LEU A 154 -9.30 21.77 -17.78
CA LEU A 154 -10.73 22.08 -17.86
C LEU A 154 -11.31 21.97 -19.28
N GLU A 155 -10.48 22.20 -20.30
CA GLU A 155 -10.87 22.30 -21.72
C GLU A 155 -10.40 21.10 -22.56
N TYR A 156 -10.02 19.99 -21.93
CA TYR A 156 -9.53 18.82 -22.67
C TYR A 156 -10.65 18.15 -23.48
N ASN A 157 -10.58 18.30 -24.81
CA ASN A 157 -11.49 17.66 -25.77
C ASN A 157 -10.69 17.09 -26.95
N LEU A 158 -9.89 16.05 -26.66
CA LEU A 158 -9.10 15.35 -27.68
C LEU A 158 -9.73 13.97 -27.94
N THR A 159 -10.19 13.76 -29.16
CA THR A 159 -10.60 12.45 -29.69
C THR A 159 -9.55 12.06 -30.73
N ASP A 160 -8.67 11.13 -30.37
CA ASP A 160 -7.72 10.54 -31.31
C ASP A 160 -8.23 9.17 -31.76
N LEU A 161 -8.58 9.06 -33.04
CA LEU A 161 -9.07 7.83 -33.69
C LEU A 161 -7.94 7.13 -34.48
N SER A 162 -6.67 7.50 -34.27
CA SER A 162 -5.54 6.93 -35.03
C SER A 162 -5.09 5.54 -34.57
N GLY A 163 -5.72 4.96 -33.54
CA GLY A 163 -5.50 3.58 -33.10
C GLY A 163 -6.63 2.66 -33.56
N GLU A 164 -6.35 1.85 -34.58
CA GLU A 164 -7.14 0.70 -35.05
C GLU A 164 -8.58 1.03 -35.51
N MET A 165 -8.73 1.31 -36.81
CA MET A 165 -9.98 0.98 -37.49
C MET A 165 -10.28 -0.50 -37.23
N CYS A 166 -11.36 -0.77 -36.50
CA CYS A 166 -11.98 -2.08 -36.43
C CYS A 166 -12.17 -2.58 -37.86
N GLY A 167 -11.33 -3.53 -38.28
CA GLY A 167 -11.45 -4.14 -39.60
C GLY A 167 -12.83 -4.75 -39.74
N GLU A 168 -13.56 -4.32 -40.77
CA GLU A 168 -14.72 -5.06 -41.24
C GLU A 168 -14.27 -6.47 -41.65
N GLY A 169 -14.79 -7.49 -40.98
CA GLY A 169 -14.69 -8.88 -41.41
C GLY A 169 -13.81 -9.76 -40.55
N GLY A 170 -14.42 -10.40 -39.56
CA GLY A 170 -13.82 -11.50 -38.81
C GLY A 170 -14.85 -12.13 -37.89
N ASP A 171 -15.40 -13.26 -38.33
CA ASP A 171 -16.31 -14.15 -37.59
C ASP A 171 -15.86 -14.29 -36.13
N CYS A 172 -16.70 -13.86 -35.19
CA CYS A 172 -16.53 -14.12 -33.77
C CYS A 172 -17.28 -15.42 -33.44
N CYS A 173 -16.54 -16.51 -33.24
CA CYS A 173 -16.99 -17.73 -32.59
C CYS A 173 -16.81 -17.63 -31.07
#